data_AF-A0A9R1WMF9-F1
#
_entry.id   AF-A0A9R1WMF9-F1
#
_cell.length_a   1.000
_cell.length_b   1.000
_cell.length_c   1.000
_cell.angle_alpha   90.00
_cell.angle_beta   90.00
_cell.angle_gamma   90.00
#
_symmetry.space_group_name_H-M   'P 1'
#
loop_
_entity.id
_entity.type
_entity.pdbx_description
1 polymer ?
#
loop_
_entity_poly.entity_id
_entity_poly.type
_entity_poly.pdbx_seq_one_letter_code
_entity_poly.pdbx_strand_id
1 'polypeptide(L)'
;MASSVCEKLKLFYQVTEKFYDTKYPTSNIFFPLICDMKLSLSSWSVSDNNVIKSMASTMLTKFEKYWNVIHNVMSVAIVLDPRYKLKLINYFFPKLYGNEARSEIMQVRNIITELFEEYKKKHNAKQGASWKRQCETNVFEGRGSILSKSIWELDFENMLYEDDGLEKTELDDYLAEKLLPNEEGFDILMWWKCNGSKFPILQKIARDILAIPISSVASE
;
A
#
# COMPACT_ATOMS: atom_id res chain seq x y z
N MET A 1 36.94 -19.06 -6.05
CA MET A 1 36.76 -17.68 -5.56
C MET A 1 35.91 -16.84 -6.53
N ALA A 2 36.32 -16.64 -7.79
CA ALA A 2 35.54 -15.89 -8.78
C ALA A 2 34.12 -16.48 -9.04
N SER A 3 34.00 -17.81 -9.21
CA SER A 3 32.69 -18.47 -9.40
C SER A 3 31.70 -18.15 -8.27
N SER A 4 32.15 -18.21 -7.02
CA SER A 4 31.30 -17.95 -5.84
C SER A 4 30.82 -16.50 -5.80
N VAL A 5 31.64 -15.54 -6.23
CA VAL A 5 31.24 -14.13 -6.35
C VAL A 5 30.23 -13.96 -7.49
N CYS A 6 30.49 -14.56 -8.66
CA CYS A 6 29.57 -14.52 -9.79
C CYS A 6 28.19 -15.11 -9.44
N GLU A 7 28.15 -16.24 -8.72
CA GLU A 7 26.91 -16.86 -8.23
C GLU A 7 26.10 -15.91 -7.34
N LYS A 8 26.76 -15.16 -6.45
CA LYS A 8 26.07 -14.15 -5.62
C LYS A 8 25.55 -12.98 -6.44
N LEU A 9 26.37 -12.48 -7.37
CA LEU A 9 26.01 -11.34 -8.21
C LEU A 9 24.89 -11.66 -9.23
N LYS A 10 24.70 -12.94 -9.56
CA LYS A 10 23.60 -13.40 -10.43
C LYS A 10 22.22 -12.97 -9.93
N LEU A 11 22.01 -12.92 -8.61
CA LEU A 11 20.75 -12.42 -8.03
C LEU A 11 20.45 -10.99 -8.46
N PHE A 12 21.45 -10.10 -8.43
CA PHE A 12 21.28 -8.71 -8.84
C PHE A 12 21.01 -8.59 -10.32
N TYR A 13 21.75 -9.35 -11.14
CA TYR A 13 21.52 -9.40 -12.58
C TYR A 13 20.07 -9.78 -12.90
N GLN A 14 19.54 -10.85 -12.28
CA GLN A 14 18.17 -11.31 -12.53
C GLN A 14 17.11 -10.30 -12.12
N VAL A 15 17.30 -9.60 -10.99
CA VAL A 15 16.34 -8.57 -10.59
C VAL A 15 16.45 -7.34 -11.50
N THR A 16 17.67 -6.95 -11.88
CA THR A 16 17.89 -5.87 -12.84
C THR A 16 17.26 -6.17 -14.20
N GLU A 17 17.37 -7.40 -14.72
CA GLU A 17 16.63 -7.80 -15.93
C GLU A 17 15.12 -7.64 -15.77
N LYS A 18 14.54 -8.01 -14.60
CA LYS A 18 13.12 -7.76 -14.34
C LYS A 18 12.76 -6.28 -14.34
N PHE A 19 13.63 -5.40 -13.86
CA PHE A 19 13.42 -3.95 -13.94
C PHE A 19 13.34 -3.47 -15.40
N TYR A 20 14.15 -4.03 -16.29
CA TYR A 20 14.17 -3.69 -17.71
C TYR A 20 12.98 -4.27 -18.50
N ASP A 21 12.55 -5.49 -18.17
CA ASP A 21 11.46 -6.17 -18.89
C ASP A 21 10.06 -5.64 -18.50
N THR A 22 9.96 -4.91 -17.39
CA THR A 22 8.68 -4.39 -16.90
C THR A 22 8.39 -3.01 -17.47
N LYS A 23 7.36 -2.90 -18.34
CA LYS A 23 6.91 -1.61 -18.91
C LYS A 23 6.55 -0.54 -17.86
N TYR A 24 6.07 -0.96 -16.69
CA TYR A 24 5.74 -0.08 -15.59
C TYR A 24 6.26 -0.69 -14.30
N PRO A 25 7.49 -0.34 -13.87
CA PRO A 25 8.02 -0.91 -12.66
C PRO A 25 7.32 -0.25 -11.46
N THR A 26 6.27 -0.89 -10.97
CA THR A 26 5.49 -0.40 -9.82
C THR A 26 6.04 -1.00 -8.53
N SER A 27 6.05 -0.20 -7.47
CA SER A 27 6.69 -0.57 -6.19
C SER A 27 6.18 -1.89 -5.59
N ASN A 28 4.90 -2.23 -5.83
CA ASN A 28 4.30 -3.48 -5.35
C ASN A 28 4.88 -4.75 -6.03
N ILE A 29 5.39 -4.65 -7.25
CA ILE A 29 5.99 -5.80 -7.96
C ILE A 29 7.42 -6.05 -7.45
N PHE A 30 8.16 -4.97 -7.17
CA PHE A 30 9.58 -5.04 -6.86
C PHE A 30 9.90 -5.21 -5.39
N PHE A 31 9.00 -4.83 -4.48
CA PHE A 31 9.24 -4.96 -3.04
C PHE A 31 9.68 -6.37 -2.62
N PRO A 32 9.03 -7.49 -3.03
CA PRO A 32 9.51 -8.83 -2.70
C PRO A 32 10.96 -9.09 -3.17
N LEU A 33 11.30 -8.66 -4.40
CA LEU A 33 12.64 -8.84 -4.97
C LEU A 33 13.69 -8.05 -4.18
N ILE A 34 13.36 -6.82 -3.77
CA ILE A 34 14.23 -5.96 -2.98
C ILE A 34 14.40 -6.53 -1.57
N CYS A 35 13.34 -7.08 -0.96
CA CYS A 35 13.45 -7.79 0.31
C CYS A 35 14.36 -9.02 0.20
N ASP A 36 14.23 -9.83 -0.86
CA ASP A 36 15.08 -10.99 -1.10
C ASP A 36 16.55 -10.59 -1.29
N MET A 37 16.83 -9.47 -1.97
CA MET A 37 18.19 -8.91 -2.04
C MET A 37 18.75 -8.56 -0.67
N LYS A 38 17.98 -7.83 0.15
CA LYS A 38 18.41 -7.43 1.50
C LYS A 38 18.71 -8.66 2.36
N LEU A 39 17.80 -9.65 2.37
CA LEU A 39 17.99 -10.91 3.10
C LEU A 39 19.23 -11.66 2.61
N SER A 40 19.44 -11.71 1.29
CA SER A 40 20.61 -12.34 0.70
C SER A 40 21.91 -11.65 1.13
N LEU A 41 21.98 -10.33 1.03
CA LEU A 41 23.13 -9.54 1.48
C LEU A 41 23.41 -9.72 2.98
N SER A 42 22.37 -9.72 3.82
CA SER A 42 22.50 -9.99 5.25
C SER A 42 23.04 -11.39 5.54
N SER A 43 22.61 -12.41 4.77
CA SER A 43 23.15 -13.76 4.93
C SER A 43 24.62 -13.87 4.50
N TRP A 44 25.03 -13.11 3.49
CA TRP A 44 26.40 -13.17 2.95
C TRP A 44 27.38 -12.33 3.77
N SER A 45 26.93 -11.30 4.47
CA SER A 45 27.75 -10.45 5.35
C SER A 45 28.27 -11.21 6.59
N VAL A 46 27.69 -12.37 6.90
CA VAL A 46 28.15 -13.28 7.96
C VAL A 46 28.82 -14.54 7.42
N SER A 47 29.14 -14.59 6.13
CA SER A 47 29.80 -15.74 5.50
C SER A 47 31.22 -15.97 6.06
N ASP A 48 31.62 -17.24 6.15
CA ASP A 48 32.99 -17.65 6.49
C ASP A 48 34.01 -17.23 5.42
N ASN A 49 33.56 -17.00 4.18
CA ASN A 49 34.42 -16.51 3.12
C ASN A 49 34.61 -15.00 3.25
N ASN A 50 35.81 -14.59 3.70
CA ASN A 50 36.16 -13.19 3.91
C ASN A 50 35.92 -12.28 2.70
N VAL A 51 36.11 -12.77 1.47
CA VAL A 51 35.86 -11.98 0.24
C VAL A 51 34.36 -11.75 0.06
N ILE A 52 33.54 -12.79 0.20
CA ILE A 52 32.08 -12.68 0.11
C ILE A 52 31.54 -11.78 1.22
N LYS A 53 32.02 -11.98 2.45
CA LYS A 53 31.67 -11.17 3.62
C LYS A 53 32.00 -9.69 3.41
N SER A 54 33.22 -9.38 2.97
CA SER A 54 33.65 -8.00 2.72
C SER A 54 32.81 -7.33 1.61
N MET A 55 32.56 -8.06 0.51
CA MET A 55 31.73 -7.58 -0.60
C MET A 55 30.30 -7.32 -0.13
N ALA A 56 29.67 -8.31 0.52
CA ALA A 56 28.28 -8.22 0.97
C ALA A 56 28.08 -7.12 2.01
N SER A 57 28.98 -6.96 2.98
CA SER A 57 28.92 -5.87 3.96
C SER A 57 28.98 -4.49 3.29
N THR A 58 29.86 -4.33 2.31
CA THR A 58 30.00 -3.08 1.55
C THR A 58 28.75 -2.79 0.74
N MET A 59 28.21 -3.80 0.05
CA MET A 59 26.97 -3.68 -0.72
C MET A 59 25.76 -3.39 0.18
N LEU A 60 25.65 -4.07 1.31
CA LEU A 60 24.58 -3.88 2.29
C LEU A 60 24.60 -2.46 2.86
N THR A 61 25.77 -1.91 3.19
CA THR A 61 25.87 -0.53 3.66
C THR A 61 25.37 0.47 2.61
N LYS A 62 25.65 0.23 1.32
CA LYS A 62 25.10 1.07 0.24
C LYS A 62 23.60 0.87 0.09
N PHE A 63 23.13 -0.37 0.17
CA PHE A 63 21.72 -0.73 0.07
C PHE A 63 20.88 -0.03 1.15
N GLU A 64 21.33 -0.06 2.41
CA GLU A 64 20.59 0.54 3.54
C GLU A 64 20.35 2.04 3.37
N LYS A 65 21.29 2.76 2.74
CA LYS A 65 21.12 4.20 2.45
C LYS A 65 19.87 4.47 1.60
N TYR A 66 19.60 3.62 0.62
CA TYR A 66 18.42 3.76 -0.23
C TYR A 66 17.20 3.18 0.45
N TRP A 67 17.32 1.98 1.04
CA TRP A 67 16.22 1.29 1.73
C TRP A 67 15.54 2.20 2.76
N ASN A 68 16.31 2.90 3.59
CA ASN A 68 15.78 3.80 4.63
C ASN A 68 14.93 4.95 4.07
N VAL A 69 15.10 5.32 2.80
CA VAL A 69 14.30 6.35 2.14
C VAL A 69 13.02 5.77 1.54
N ILE A 70 13.10 4.59 0.91
CA ILE A 70 12.03 4.09 0.03
C ILE A 70 11.14 3.01 0.66
N HIS A 71 11.57 2.31 1.71
CA HIS A 71 10.87 1.13 2.22
C HIS A 71 9.43 1.41 2.67
N ASN A 72 9.17 2.57 3.29
CA ASN A 72 7.83 2.94 3.72
C ASN A 72 6.88 3.13 2.53
N VAL A 73 7.30 3.85 1.49
CA VAL A 73 6.48 4.06 0.28
C VAL A 73 6.20 2.74 -0.43
N MET A 74 7.21 1.87 -0.57
CA MET A 74 7.01 0.55 -1.14
C MET A 74 6.08 -0.32 -0.29
N SER A 75 6.17 -0.22 1.03
CA SER A 75 5.31 -0.97 1.95
C SER A 75 3.85 -0.53 1.82
N VAL A 76 3.58 0.78 1.70
CA VAL A 76 2.24 1.31 1.43
C VAL A 76 1.72 0.81 0.08
N ALA A 77 2.56 0.80 -0.97
CA ALA A 77 2.20 0.24 -2.28
C ALA A 77 1.81 -1.26 -2.19
N ILE A 78 2.50 -2.03 -1.35
CA ILE A 78 2.18 -3.44 -1.08
C ILE A 78 0.88 -3.60 -0.30
N VAL A 79 0.63 -2.74 0.69
CA VAL A 79 -0.65 -2.73 1.41
C VAL A 79 -1.81 -2.48 0.44
N LEU A 80 -1.62 -1.59 -0.54
CA LEU A 80 -2.60 -1.29 -1.59
C LEU A 80 -2.66 -2.35 -2.71
N ASP A 81 -1.85 -3.41 -2.67
CA ASP A 81 -1.99 -4.54 -3.57
C ASP A 81 -2.95 -5.59 -2.97
N PRO A 82 -4.12 -5.83 -3.58
CA PRO A 82 -5.13 -6.73 -3.03
C PRO A 82 -4.66 -8.21 -2.98
N ARG A 83 -3.59 -8.57 -3.69
CA ARG A 83 -2.96 -9.90 -3.63
C ARG A 83 -2.08 -10.07 -2.39
N TYR A 84 -1.63 -8.98 -1.77
CA TYR A 84 -0.62 -9.00 -0.71
C TYR A 84 -1.10 -8.38 0.59
N LYS A 85 -1.55 -7.12 0.55
CA LYS A 85 -1.95 -6.33 1.73
C LYS A 85 -0.89 -6.37 2.84
N LEU A 86 -1.30 -6.23 4.09
CA LEU A 86 -0.42 -6.39 5.26
C LEU A 86 0.18 -7.80 5.40
N LYS A 87 -0.36 -8.82 4.74
CA LYS A 87 0.13 -10.21 4.91
C LYS A 87 1.55 -10.36 4.40
N LEU A 88 1.90 -9.69 3.30
CA LEU A 88 3.27 -9.75 2.76
C LEU A 88 4.26 -8.96 3.62
N ILE A 89 3.85 -7.82 4.20
CA ILE A 89 4.64 -7.08 5.17
C ILE A 89 4.90 -7.93 6.42
N ASN A 90 3.86 -8.58 6.96
CA ASN A 90 3.97 -9.48 8.11
C ASN A 90 4.86 -10.70 7.83
N TYR A 91 5.05 -11.09 6.57
CA TYR A 91 5.97 -12.16 6.18
C TYR A 91 7.43 -11.69 6.12
N PHE A 92 7.70 -10.54 5.49
CA PHE A 92 9.07 -10.07 5.27
C PHE A 92 9.67 -9.32 6.46
N PHE A 93 8.90 -8.45 7.14
CA PHE A 93 9.45 -7.58 8.17
C PHE A 93 10.08 -8.33 9.36
N PRO A 94 9.51 -9.44 9.87
CA PRO A 94 10.19 -10.27 10.87
C PRO A 94 11.56 -10.78 10.43
N LYS A 95 11.73 -11.10 9.14
CA LYS A 95 13.00 -11.57 8.58
C LYS A 95 14.01 -10.45 8.36
N LEU A 96 13.53 -9.25 8.03
CA LEU A 96 14.36 -8.09 7.73
C LEU A 96 14.83 -7.35 8.99
N TYR A 97 13.96 -7.25 9.99
CA TYR A 97 14.14 -6.39 11.15
C TYR A 97 14.18 -7.14 12.47
N GLY A 98 13.89 -8.45 12.52
CA GLY A 98 13.95 -9.20 13.77
C GLY A 98 13.01 -8.64 14.84
N ASN A 99 13.57 -8.16 15.95
CA ASN A 99 12.81 -7.69 17.11
C ASN A 99 12.06 -6.38 16.83
N GLU A 100 12.59 -5.56 15.92
CA GLU A 100 12.06 -4.27 15.49
C GLU A 100 10.92 -4.42 14.47
N ALA A 101 10.62 -5.64 14.01
CA ALA A 101 9.58 -5.87 13.00
C ALA A 101 8.21 -5.36 13.42
N ARG A 102 7.85 -5.47 14.71
CA ARG A 102 6.54 -5.00 15.20
C ARG A 102 6.41 -3.47 15.08
N SER A 103 7.46 -2.71 15.41
CA SER A 103 7.45 -1.26 15.27
C SER A 103 7.39 -0.84 13.82
N GLU A 104 8.14 -1.51 12.93
CA GLU A 104 8.12 -1.23 11.48
C GLU A 104 6.74 -1.52 10.87
N ILE A 105 6.10 -2.65 11.23
CA ILE A 105 4.74 -2.98 10.77
C ILE A 105 3.74 -1.92 11.27
N MET A 106 3.87 -1.47 12.52
CA MET A 106 3.01 -0.43 13.09
C MET A 106 3.23 0.91 12.38
N GLN A 107 4.46 1.26 12.03
CA GLN A 107 4.76 2.46 11.26
C GLN A 107 4.08 2.42 9.88
N VAL A 108 4.15 1.29 9.16
CA VAL A 108 3.45 1.13 7.87
C VAL A 108 1.94 1.30 8.04
N ARG A 109 1.35 0.73 9.10
CA ARG A 109 -0.08 0.90 9.42
C ARG A 109 -0.43 2.37 9.69
N ASN A 110 0.36 3.06 10.50
CA ASN A 110 0.12 4.46 10.81
C ASN A 110 0.17 5.32 9.55
N ILE A 111 1.16 5.10 8.67
CA ILE A 111 1.29 5.84 7.41
C ILE A 111 0.06 5.65 6.52
N ILE A 112 -0.41 4.41 6.30
CA ILE A 112 -1.60 4.19 5.44
C ILE A 112 -2.88 4.76 6.09
N THR A 113 -3.02 4.69 7.41
CA THR A 113 -4.15 5.27 8.13
C THR A 113 -4.14 6.80 8.06
N GLU A 114 -2.99 7.44 8.25
CA GLU A 114 -2.83 8.89 8.12
C GLU A 114 -3.14 9.37 6.70
N LEU A 115 -2.62 8.67 5.68
CA LEU A 115 -2.95 8.93 4.27
C LEU A 115 -4.45 8.79 4.01
N PHE A 116 -5.07 7.74 4.55
CA PHE A 116 -6.50 7.52 4.43
C PHE A 116 -7.31 8.70 5.00
N GLU A 117 -7.00 9.12 6.23
CA GLU A 117 -7.67 10.24 6.88
C GLU A 117 -7.46 11.56 6.13
N GLU A 118 -6.28 11.81 5.60
CA GLU A 118 -6.01 13.01 4.79
C GLU A 118 -6.84 13.04 3.50
N TYR A 119 -6.91 11.92 2.78
CA TYR A 119 -7.70 11.81 1.57
C TYR A 119 -9.21 11.84 1.85
N LYS A 120 -9.68 11.23 2.95
CA LYS A 120 -11.06 11.30 3.43
C LYS A 120 -11.49 12.74 3.71
N LYS A 121 -10.65 13.51 4.42
CA LYS A 121 -10.88 14.95 4.66
C LYS A 121 -10.99 15.74 3.36
N LYS A 122 -10.05 15.56 2.43
CA LYS A 122 -10.08 16.21 1.11
C LYS A 122 -11.29 15.81 0.26
N HIS A 123 -11.72 14.56 0.37
CA HIS A 123 -12.90 14.03 -0.33
C HIS A 123 -14.18 14.71 0.15
N ASN A 124 -14.38 14.78 1.47
CA ASN A 124 -15.57 15.35 2.09
C ASN A 124 -15.67 16.86 1.84
N ALA A 125 -14.54 17.58 1.86
CA ALA A 125 -14.50 19.00 1.51
C ALA A 125 -14.98 19.27 0.07
N LYS A 126 -14.62 18.41 -0.88
CA LYS A 126 -15.05 18.53 -2.29
C LYS A 126 -16.53 18.21 -2.48
N GLN A 127 -17.07 17.22 -1.76
CA GLN A 127 -18.51 16.91 -1.81
C GLN A 127 -19.35 18.02 -1.16
N GLY A 128 -18.95 18.54 0.02
CA GLY A 128 -19.66 19.64 0.68
C GLY A 128 -19.70 20.94 -0.16
N ALA A 129 -18.67 21.19 -0.98
CA ALA A 129 -18.66 22.30 -1.94
C ALA A 129 -19.57 22.06 -3.16
N SER A 130 -19.89 20.80 -3.48
CA SER A 130 -20.83 20.43 -4.55
C SER A 130 -22.28 20.65 -4.12
N TRP A 131 -22.63 20.31 -2.87
CA TRP A 131 -23.98 20.54 -2.31
C TRP A 131 -24.32 22.03 -2.15
N LYS A 132 -23.33 22.88 -1.84
CA LYS A 132 -23.53 24.34 -1.79
C LYS A 132 -23.85 24.99 -3.14
N ARG A 133 -23.65 24.28 -4.26
CA ARG A 133 -23.92 24.80 -5.61
C ARG A 133 -25.30 24.40 -6.15
N GLN A 134 -26.11 23.65 -5.39
CA GLN A 134 -27.42 23.14 -5.82
C GLN A 134 -28.62 23.66 -5.01
N CYS A 135 -28.42 24.64 -4.12
CA CYS A 135 -29.51 25.36 -3.44
C CYS A 135 -29.57 26.83 -3.87
N GLU A 136 -29.63 27.08 -5.17
CA GLU A 136 -30.21 28.31 -5.71
C GLU A 136 -31.10 27.92 -6.89
N THR A 137 -32.29 27.43 -6.58
CA THR A 137 -33.38 27.38 -7.55
C THR A 137 -34.71 27.47 -6.82
N ASN A 138 -35.24 28.69 -6.86
CA ASN A 138 -36.63 29.13 -6.71
C ASN A 138 -37.57 28.34 -5.78
N VAL A 139 -37.96 29.06 -4.73
CA VAL A 139 -39.19 28.88 -3.95
C VAL A 139 -40.38 28.58 -4.87
N PHE A 140 -41.00 27.41 -4.68
CA PHE A 140 -42.40 27.21 -5.03
C PHE A 140 -43.06 26.43 -3.88
N GLU A 141 -44.02 27.10 -3.22
CA GLU A 141 -44.88 26.51 -2.19
C GLU A 141 -45.69 25.36 -2.79
N GLY A 142 -45.38 24.15 -2.34
CA GLY A 142 -46.21 22.97 -2.58
C GLY A 142 -46.33 22.18 -1.29
N ARG A 143 -47.52 22.20 -0.67
CA ARG A 143 -47.88 21.32 0.43
C ARG A 143 -47.64 19.85 0.01
N GLY A 144 -46.62 19.23 0.58
CA GLY A 144 -46.36 17.80 0.50
C GLY A 144 -46.14 17.25 1.91
N SER A 145 -46.95 16.27 2.30
CA SER A 145 -46.94 15.61 3.60
C SER A 145 -45.54 15.10 3.97
N ILE A 146 -44.89 15.73 4.95
CA ILE A 146 -43.74 15.15 5.65
C ILE A 146 -44.31 14.05 6.55
N LEU A 147 -44.18 12.80 6.12
CA LEU A 147 -44.38 11.65 7.01
C LEU A 147 -43.37 11.79 8.15
N SER A 148 -43.86 12.08 9.36
CA SER A 148 -43.06 12.04 10.58
C SER A 148 -42.55 10.61 10.75
N LYS A 149 -41.23 10.40 10.66
CA LYS A 149 -40.61 9.11 10.99
C LYS A 149 -41.18 8.59 12.30
N SER A 150 -41.53 7.32 12.29
CA SER A 150 -42.13 6.65 13.45
C SER A 150 -41.07 6.42 14.53
N ILE A 151 -41.51 6.33 15.79
CA ILE A 151 -40.60 6.24 16.96
C ILE A 151 -39.62 5.07 16.82
N TRP A 152 -40.05 3.94 16.26
CA TRP A 152 -39.17 2.79 16.04
C TRP A 152 -38.10 3.03 14.96
N GLU A 153 -38.36 3.88 13.96
CA GLU A 153 -37.36 4.27 12.94
C GLU A 153 -36.32 5.22 13.56
N LEU A 154 -36.75 6.10 14.45
CA LEU A 154 -35.86 6.98 15.22
C LEU A 154 -35.02 6.17 16.23
N ASP A 155 -35.63 5.21 16.92
CA ASP A 155 -34.95 4.34 17.88
C ASP A 155 -33.97 3.38 17.20
N PHE A 156 -34.31 2.87 16.00
CA PHE A 156 -33.40 2.05 15.20
C PHE A 156 -32.24 2.87 14.64
N GLU A 157 -32.48 4.09 14.14
CA GLU A 157 -31.40 5.00 13.74
C GLU A 157 -30.51 5.37 14.93
N ASN A 158 -31.08 5.69 16.09
CA ASN A 158 -30.31 5.96 17.31
C ASN A 158 -29.50 4.73 17.77
N MET A 159 -30.04 3.51 17.65
CA MET A 159 -29.30 2.27 17.89
C MET A 159 -28.13 2.06 16.91
N LEU A 160 -28.25 2.52 15.66
CA LEU A 160 -27.15 2.48 14.69
C LEU A 160 -26.06 3.51 14.99
N TYR A 161 -26.37 4.57 15.75
CA TYR A 161 -25.43 5.59 16.20
C TYR A 161 -24.86 5.32 17.60
N GLU A 162 -25.49 4.43 18.39
CA GLU A 162 -25.00 3.91 19.67
C GLU A 162 -24.18 2.61 19.46
N ASP A 163 -23.14 2.66 18.62
CA ASP A 163 -22.10 1.62 18.59
C ASP A 163 -20.85 2.12 19.32
N ASP A 164 -20.55 1.49 20.46
CA ASP A 164 -19.34 1.72 21.24
C ASP A 164 -18.21 0.88 20.64
N GLY A 165 -17.60 1.35 19.54
CA GLY A 165 -16.36 0.74 19.02
C GLY A 165 -16.01 1.01 17.57
N LEU A 166 -15.16 2.03 17.32
CA LEU A 166 -14.44 2.27 16.06
C LEU A 166 -15.29 2.06 14.80
N GLU A 167 -15.92 3.14 14.32
CA GLU A 167 -16.58 3.20 13.01
C GLU A 167 -15.67 2.55 11.95
N LYS A 168 -16.02 1.32 11.50
CA LYS A 168 -15.20 0.55 10.57
C LYS A 168 -14.99 1.38 9.31
N THR A 169 -13.72 1.63 8.99
CA THR A 169 -13.38 2.44 7.84
C THR A 169 -13.34 1.58 6.58
N GLU A 170 -13.43 2.24 5.42
CA GLU A 170 -13.16 1.63 4.11
C GLU A 170 -11.78 0.91 4.10
N LEU A 171 -10.79 1.45 4.80
CA LEU A 171 -9.48 0.81 4.97
C LEU A 171 -9.57 -0.50 5.75
N ASP A 172 -10.34 -0.54 6.84
CA ASP A 172 -10.53 -1.75 7.65
C ASP A 172 -11.22 -2.86 6.84
N ASP A 173 -12.27 -2.51 6.09
CA ASP A 173 -12.98 -3.46 5.22
C ASP A 173 -12.05 -4.03 4.15
N TYR A 174 -11.29 -3.16 3.47
CA TYR A 174 -10.30 -3.59 2.49
C TYR A 174 -9.24 -4.51 3.11
N LEU A 175 -8.72 -4.20 4.30
CA LEU A 175 -7.70 -5.02 4.96
C LEU A 175 -8.25 -6.37 5.45
N ALA A 176 -9.54 -6.44 5.80
CA ALA A 176 -10.21 -7.67 6.24
C ALA A 176 -10.53 -8.63 5.08
N GLU A 177 -10.68 -8.12 3.86
CA GLU A 177 -10.98 -8.94 2.69
C GLU A 177 -9.90 -9.97 2.38
N LYS A 178 -10.34 -11.11 1.84
CA LYS A 178 -9.45 -12.17 1.35
C LYS A 178 -8.48 -11.62 0.29
N LEU A 179 -7.30 -12.23 0.23
CA LEU A 179 -6.33 -11.92 -0.80
C LEU A 179 -6.82 -12.45 -2.14
N LEU A 180 -6.53 -11.71 -3.21
CA LEU A 180 -6.73 -12.20 -4.56
C LEU A 180 -5.64 -13.23 -4.92
N PRO A 181 -5.94 -14.20 -5.80
CA PRO A 181 -4.94 -15.10 -6.34
C PRO A 181 -3.87 -14.32 -7.10
N ASN A 182 -2.65 -14.86 -7.13
CA ASN A 182 -1.55 -14.29 -7.90
C ASN A 182 -1.61 -14.80 -9.34
N GLU A 183 -2.43 -14.16 -10.16
CA GLU A 183 -2.59 -14.47 -11.59
C GLU A 183 -1.59 -13.69 -12.45
N GLU A 184 -1.09 -14.32 -13.52
CA GLU A 184 -0.28 -13.63 -14.53
C GLU A 184 -1.11 -12.57 -15.25
N GLY A 185 -0.50 -11.42 -15.56
CA GLY A 185 -1.20 -10.32 -16.24
C GLY A 185 -2.16 -9.51 -15.37
N PHE A 186 -2.15 -9.68 -14.04
CA PHE A 186 -2.97 -8.88 -13.14
C PHE A 186 -2.62 -7.37 -13.21
N ASP A 187 -3.58 -6.57 -13.68
CA ASP A 187 -3.47 -5.11 -13.72
C ASP A 187 -4.07 -4.49 -12.45
N ILE A 188 -3.19 -4.11 -11.53
CA ILE A 188 -3.57 -3.51 -10.25
C ILE A 188 -4.28 -2.15 -10.41
N LEU A 189 -3.91 -1.34 -11.41
CA LEU A 189 -4.51 -0.03 -11.61
C LEU A 189 -5.93 -0.18 -12.16
N MET A 190 -6.13 -1.11 -13.09
CA MET A 190 -7.46 -1.47 -13.57
C MET A 190 -8.32 -2.10 -12.48
N TRP A 191 -7.73 -2.91 -11.60
CA TRP A 191 -8.44 -3.44 -10.44
C TRP A 191 -8.97 -2.32 -9.52
N TRP A 192 -8.12 -1.34 -9.16
CA TRP A 192 -8.54 -0.18 -8.39
C TRP A 192 -9.56 0.68 -9.14
N LYS A 193 -9.46 0.78 -10.47
CA LYS A 193 -10.44 1.47 -11.31
C LYS A 193 -11.83 0.83 -11.21
N CYS A 194 -11.90 -0.50 -11.30
CA CYS A 194 -13.16 -1.25 -11.25
C CYS A 194 -13.77 -1.33 -9.84
N ASN A 195 -12.94 -1.34 -8.79
CA ASN A 195 -13.40 -1.45 -7.40
C ASN A 195 -13.55 -0.09 -6.70
N GLY A 196 -13.35 1.02 -7.40
CA GLY A 196 -13.37 2.36 -6.81
C GLY A 196 -14.71 2.81 -6.24
N SER A 197 -15.83 2.26 -6.70
CA SER A 197 -17.14 2.53 -6.10
C SER A 197 -17.25 1.96 -4.69
N LYS A 198 -16.60 0.81 -4.45
CA LYS A 198 -16.52 0.16 -3.14
C LYS A 198 -15.47 0.81 -2.25
N PHE A 199 -14.36 1.26 -2.85
CA PHE A 199 -13.23 1.86 -2.17
C PHE A 199 -12.87 3.26 -2.70
N PRO A 200 -13.73 4.27 -2.49
CA PRO A 200 -13.59 5.59 -3.11
C PRO A 200 -12.39 6.41 -2.60
N ILE A 201 -11.96 6.22 -1.36
CA ILE A 201 -10.80 6.92 -0.80
C ILE A 201 -9.51 6.18 -1.18
N LEU A 202 -9.47 4.86 -0.97
CA LEU A 202 -8.30 4.04 -1.27
C LEU A 202 -7.98 4.02 -2.76
N GLN A 203 -8.97 4.05 -3.66
CA GLN A 203 -8.72 4.18 -5.10
C GLN A 203 -7.90 5.44 -5.42
N LYS A 204 -8.15 6.56 -4.73
CA LYS A 204 -7.39 7.81 -4.95
C LYS A 204 -5.96 7.67 -4.45
N ILE A 205 -5.77 7.05 -3.29
CA ILE A 205 -4.44 6.78 -2.73
C ILE A 205 -3.67 5.81 -3.64
N ALA A 206 -4.32 4.72 -4.06
CA ALA A 206 -3.75 3.72 -4.97
C ALA A 206 -3.30 4.35 -6.28
N ARG A 207 -4.13 5.21 -6.89
CA ARG A 207 -3.74 5.93 -8.12
C ARG A 207 -2.49 6.77 -7.92
N ASP A 208 -2.37 7.47 -6.79
CA ASP A 208 -1.28 8.41 -6.57
C ASP A 208 0.01 7.68 -6.12
N ILE A 209 -0.10 6.60 -5.35
CA ILE A 209 1.03 5.82 -4.83
C ILE A 209 1.53 4.76 -5.83
N LEU A 210 0.64 4.00 -6.46
CA LEU A 210 1.04 2.92 -7.38
C LEU A 210 1.55 3.43 -8.73
N ALA A 211 1.22 4.68 -9.08
CA ALA A 211 1.74 5.33 -10.28
C ALA A 211 3.18 5.86 -10.12
N ILE A 212 3.77 5.80 -8.92
CA ILE A 212 5.16 6.20 -8.70
C ILE A 212 6.09 5.13 -9.32
N PRO A 213 6.86 5.46 -10.37
CA PRO A 213 7.80 4.51 -10.95
C PRO A 213 8.95 4.26 -9.96
N ILE A 214 9.34 3.00 -9.77
CA ILE A 214 10.45 2.66 -8.86
C ILE A 214 11.83 2.87 -9.51
N SER A 215 11.89 3.10 -10.82
CA SER A 215 13.11 3.36 -11.57
C SER A 215 12.92 4.50 -12.56
N SER A 216 13.92 5.37 -12.67
CA SER A 216 14.00 6.39 -13.72
C SER A 216 14.38 5.82 -15.09
N VAL A 217 14.76 4.55 -15.17
CA VAL A 217 15.21 3.88 -16.41
C VAL A 217 14.05 3.55 -17.34
N ALA A 218 12.80 3.60 -16.88
CA ALA A 218 11.63 3.41 -17.74
C ALA A 218 11.44 4.53 -18.80
N SER A 219 12.31 5.56 -18.81
CA SER A 219 12.34 6.61 -19.83
C SER A 219 13.61 6.62 -20.71
N GLU A 220 14.45 5.59 -20.67
CA GLU A 220 15.57 5.42 -21.63
C GLU A 220 15.13 4.70 -22.91
#